data_AF-A0A450YWM4-F1
#
_entry.id   AF-A0A450YWM4-F1
#
_cell.length_a   1.000
_cell.length_b   1.000
_cell.length_c   1.000
_cell.angle_alpha   90.00
_cell.angle_beta   90.00
_cell.angle_gamma   90.00
#
_symmetry.space_group_name_H-M   'P 1'
#
loop_
_entity.id
_entity.type
_entity.pdbx_description
1 polymer ?
#
loop_
_entity_poly.entity_id
_entity_poly.type
_entity_poly.pdbx_seq_one_letter_code
_entity_poly.pdbx_strand_id
1 'polypeptide(L)' 'MRTVVDELESGDYPNREEVTALVSGISSLPRFADLDGIVECYVANYVMPKSLAGDAMHLAYASYYNVDLSAHLEL' A
#
# COMPACT_ATOMS: atom_id res chain seq x y z
N MET A 1 4.70 5.52 2.93
CA MET A 1 3.52 4.72 2.56
C MET A 1 2.72 4.44 3.83
N ARG A 2 1.79 5.34 4.19
CA ARG A 2 1.05 5.23 5.47
C ARG A 2 0.09 4.04 5.49
N THR A 3 -0.47 3.67 4.34
CA THR A 3 -1.44 2.58 4.22
C THR A 3 -0.96 1.24 4.78
N VAL A 4 0.31 0.87 4.62
CA VAL A 4 0.84 -0.36 5.25
C VAL A 4 0.81 -0.29 6.77
N VAL A 5 1.15 0.87 7.35
CA VAL A 5 1.09 1.05 8.80
C VAL A 5 -0.36 0.99 9.27
N ASP A 6 -1.27 1.67 8.56
CA ASP A 6 -2.70 1.64 8.87
C ASP A 6 -3.28 0.21 8.76
N GLU A 7 -2.86 -0.58 7.77
CA GLU A 7 -3.24 -1.99 7.58
C GLU A 7 -2.76 -2.87 8.74
N LEU A 8 -1.48 -2.76 9.11
CA LEU A 8 -0.90 -3.50 10.24
C LEU A 8 -1.59 -3.15 11.57
N GLU A 9 -1.90 -1.87 11.79
CA GLU A 9 -2.60 -1.42 13.00
C GLU A 9 -4.06 -1.89 13.06
N SER A 10 -4.72 -2.00 11.90
CA SER A 10 -6.12 -2.42 11.79
C SER A 10 -6.35 -3.93 11.87
N GLY A 11 -5.31 -4.74 11.60
CA GLY A 11 -5.43 -6.20 11.58
C GLY A 11 -5.70 -6.81 12.95
N ASP A 12 -6.35 -7.98 12.94
CA ASP A 12 -6.59 -8.82 14.12
C ASP A 12 -5.69 -10.07 14.03
N TYR A 13 -4.55 -10.02 14.71
CA TYR A 13 -3.58 -11.12 14.73
C TYR A 13 -2.73 -11.11 16.01
N PRO A 14 -2.27 -12.28 16.50
CA PRO A 14 -1.73 -12.41 17.86
C PRO A 14 -0.48 -11.58 18.18
N ASN A 15 0.34 -11.28 17.16
CA ASN A 15 1.64 -10.61 17.30
C ASN A 15 1.64 -9.17 16.77
N ARG A 16 0.47 -8.51 16.72
CA ARG A 16 0.32 -7.15 16.17
C ARG A 16 1.30 -6.14 16.74
N GLU A 17 1.41 -6.08 18.07
CA GLU A 17 2.29 -5.10 18.73
C GLU A 17 3.77 -5.29 18.34
N GLU A 18 4.23 -6.53 18.25
CA GLU A 18 5.61 -6.86 17.85
C GLU A 18 5.87 -6.46 16.39
N VAL A 19 4.90 -6.72 15.51
CA VAL A 19 5.00 -6.36 14.09
C VAL A 19 4.99 -4.84 13.92
N THR A 20 4.06 -4.11 14.55
CA THR A 20 4.03 -2.65 14.48
C THR A 20 5.32 -2.03 15.03
N ALA A 21 5.86 -2.57 16.14
CA ALA A 21 7.14 -2.13 16.68
C ALA A 21 8.30 -2.37 15.71
N LEU A 22 8.35 -3.51 15.03
CA LEU A 22 9.38 -3.81 14.03
C LEU A 22 9.34 -2.81 12.86
N VAL A 23 8.15 -2.52 12.33
CA VAL A 23 8.00 -1.62 11.17
C VAL A 23 8.26 -0.15 11.55
N SER A 24 8.10 0.24 12.82
CA SER A 24 8.33 1.62 13.28
C SER A 24 9.76 2.15 13.04
N GLY A 25 10.75 1.25 12.89
CA GLY A 25 12.13 1.61 12.56
C GLY A 25 12.38 1.90 11.08
N ILE A 26 11.40 1.65 10.20
CA ILE A 26 11.54 1.82 8.76
C ILE A 26 11.07 3.22 8.35
N SER A 27 11.90 3.95 7.60
CA SER A 27 11.54 5.27 7.10
C SER A 27 10.40 5.18 6.08
N SER A 28 9.32 5.93 6.34
CA SER A 28 8.18 6.01 5.42
C SER A 28 8.55 6.76 4.14
N LEU A 29 8.21 6.20 2.99
CA LEU A 29 8.24 6.92 1.72
C LEU A 29 7.30 8.14 1.76
N PRO A 30 7.75 9.31 1.28
CA PRO A 30 6.94 10.52 1.26
C PRO A 30 5.80 10.39 0.26
N ARG A 31 4.65 10.97 0.62
CA ARG A 31 3.51 11.12 -0.29
C ARG A 31 3.90 12.06 -1.42
N PHE A 32 3.51 11.73 -2.64
CA PHE A 32 3.71 12.54 -3.83
C PHE A 32 2.37 13.05 -4.37
N ALA A 33 2.41 14.15 -5.13
CA ALA A 33 1.21 14.92 -5.49
C ALA A 33 0.19 14.11 -6.31
N ASP A 34 0.66 13.31 -7.28
CA ASP A 34 -0.22 12.62 -8.23
C ASP A 34 -0.74 11.27 -7.73
N LEU A 35 -0.46 10.91 -6.46
CA LEU A 35 -0.78 9.58 -5.92
C LEU A 35 -2.26 9.21 -6.11
N ASP A 36 -3.18 10.09 -5.72
CA ASP A 36 -4.61 9.78 -5.79
C ASP A 36 -5.10 9.67 -7.24
N GLY A 37 -4.53 10.48 -8.15
CA GLY A 37 -4.85 10.41 -9.58
C GLY A 37 -4.36 9.13 -10.24
N ILE A 38 -3.19 8.62 -9.85
CA ILE A 38 -2.69 7.32 -10.32
C ILE A 38 -3.59 6.18 -9.79
N VAL A 39 -3.96 6.21 -8.51
CA VAL A 39 -4.87 5.22 -7.92
C VAL A 39 -6.23 5.23 -8.63
N GLU A 40 -6.80 6.41 -8.88
CA GLU A 40 -8.05 6.54 -9.63
C GLU A 40 -7.92 5.98 -11.04
N CYS A 41 -6.81 6.25 -11.73
CA CYS A 41 -6.53 5.69 -13.04
C CYS A 41 -6.53 4.15 -13.01
N TYR A 42 -5.92 3.52 -12.01
CA TYR A 42 -5.92 2.06 -11.87
C TYR A 42 -7.32 1.49 -11.65
N VAL A 43 -8.13 2.13 -10.82
CA VAL A 43 -9.50 1.68 -10.55
C VAL A 43 -10.40 1.89 -11.78
N ALA A 44 -10.31 3.05 -12.43
CA ALA A 44 -11.12 3.40 -13.59
C ALA A 44 -10.81 2.54 -14.83
N ASN A 45 -9.56 2.07 -14.96
CA ASN A 45 -9.10 1.23 -16.06
C ASN A 45 -9.06 -0.27 -15.70
N TYR A 46 -9.70 -0.68 -14.61
CA TYR A 46 -9.81 -2.09 -14.19
C TYR A 46 -8.47 -2.79 -13.94
N VAL A 47 -7.39 -2.04 -13.69
CA VAL A 47 -6.09 -2.58 -13.26
C VAL A 47 -6.19 -3.14 -11.85
N MET A 48 -7.00 -2.50 -11.01
CA MET A 48 -7.29 -2.94 -9.65
C MET A 48 -8.78 -2.74 -9.34
N PRO A 49 -9.48 -3.71 -8.74
CA PRO A 49 -10.85 -3.49 -8.31
C PRO A 49 -10.92 -2.43 -7.19
N LYS A 50 -12.02 -1.69 -7.13
CA LYS A 50 -12.22 -0.64 -6.11
C LYS A 50 -12.13 -1.17 -4.67
N SER A 51 -12.46 -2.43 -4.45
CA SER A 51 -12.32 -3.10 -3.14
C SER A 51 -10.88 -3.22 -2.67
N LEU A 52 -9.91 -3.18 -3.59
CA LEU A 52 -8.47 -3.27 -3.33
C LEU A 52 -7.78 -1.91 -3.53
N ALA A 53 -8.43 -0.82 -3.10
CA ALA A 53 -7.87 0.53 -3.22
C ALA A 53 -6.53 0.71 -2.46
N GLY A 54 -6.32 -0.03 -1.35
CA GLY A 54 -5.03 -0.07 -0.64
C GLY A 54 -3.92 -0.61 -1.53
N ASP A 55 -4.16 -1.72 -2.22
CA ASP A 55 -3.21 -2.31 -3.17
C ASP A 55 -2.99 -1.43 -4.41
N ALA A 56 -4.03 -0.74 -4.90
CA ALA A 56 -3.86 0.25 -5.96
C ALA A 56 -2.87 1.35 -5.53
N MET A 57 -2.93 1.77 -4.26
CA MET A 57 -1.98 2.73 -3.70
C MET A 57 -0.57 2.14 -3.58
N HIS A 58 -0.44 0.88 -3.15
CA HIS A 58 0.85 0.17 -3.12
C HIS A 58 1.48 0.10 -4.52
N LEU A 59 0.70 -0.26 -5.53
CA LEU A 59 1.14 -0.31 -6.92
C LEU A 59 1.57 1.08 -7.43
N ALA A 60 0.89 2.15 -7.02
CA ALA A 60 1.25 3.51 -7.40
C ALA A 60 2.62 3.92 -6.83
N TYR A 61 2.88 3.61 -5.55
CA TYR A 61 4.20 3.84 -4.94
C TYR A 61 5.29 3.01 -5.63
N ALA A 62 5.05 1.72 -5.86
CA ALA A 62 6.00 0.83 -6.53
C ALA A 62 6.38 1.37 -7.92
N SER A 63 5.37 1.78 -8.70
CA SER A 63 5.56 2.34 -10.04
C SER A 63 6.32 3.67 -10.02
N TYR A 64 6.00 4.57 -9.09
CA TYR A 64 6.62 5.89 -9.00
C TYR A 64 8.09 5.83 -8.56
N TYR A 65 8.40 4.98 -7.57
CA TYR A 65 9.76 4.84 -7.04
C TYR A 65 10.60 3.76 -7.76
N ASN A 66 10.04 3.12 -8.80
CA ASN A 66 10.67 2.03 -9.54
C ASN A 66 11.15 0.89 -8.62
N VAL A 67 10.28 0.48 -7.71
CA VAL A 67 10.49 -0.61 -6.76
C VAL A 67 9.66 -1.80 -7.21
N ASP A 68 10.24 -3.00 -7.15
CA ASP A 68 9.50 -4.22 -7.42
C ASP A 68 8.54 -4.53 -6.26
N LEU A 69 7.29 -4.87 -6.60
CA LEU A 69 6.25 -5.21 -5.64
C LEU A 69 5.86 -6.67 -5.81
N SER A 70 6.30 -7.52 -4.87
CA SER A 70 5.92 -8.94 -4.82
C SER A 70 4.55 -9.14 -4.17
N ALA A 71 3.54 -8.34 -4.55
CA ALA A 71 2.19 -8.55 -4.08
C ALA A 71 1.62 -9.81 -4.74
N HIS A 72 1.22 -10.80 -3.93
CA HIS A 72 0.36 -11.88 -4.40
C HIS A 72 -1.05 -11.32 -4.62
N LEU A 73 -1.25 -10.66 -5.76
CA LEU A 73 -2.57 -10.28 -6.24
C LEU A 73 -3.24 -11.58 -6.74
N GLU A 74 -4.09 -12.19 -5.91
CA GLU A 74 -5.04 -13.17 -6.41
C GLU A 74 -6.09 -12.42 -7.24
N LEU A 75 -5.86 -12.38 -8.55
CA LEU A 75 -6.81 -11.90 -9.57
C LEU A 75 -7.98 -12.88 -9.74
#